data_AF-A0A957H5M3-F1
#
_entry.id   AF-A0A957H5M3-F1
#
_cell.length_a   1.000
_cell.length_b   1.000
_cell.length_c   1.000
_cell.angle_alpha   90.00
_cell.angle_beta   90.00
_cell.angle_gamma   90.00
#
_symmetry.space_group_name_H-M   'P 1'
#
loop_
_entity.id
_entity.type
_entity.pdbx_description
1 polymer ?
#
loop_
_entity_poly.entity_id
_entity_poly.type
_entity_poly.pdbx_seq_one_letter_code
_entity_poly.pdbx_strand_id
1 'polypeptide(L)'
;MKGTLVAHGGAWDWPDDYDEAIQAAMQEAVARGQAVLAGGGSALEAVVQTVVYLEDNPLFEAGFGGCLNRDGVLQLDALLVDGRGPDFGAVGAVTQVRNPILLARQIMTEIKPRFIVGE
;
A
#
# COMPACT_ATOMS: atom_id res chain seq x y z
N MET A 1 11.52 -16.94 -12.88
CA MET A 1 11.68 -15.69 -13.65
C MET A 1 12.27 -14.62 -12.75
N LYS A 2 13.10 -13.71 -13.26
CA LYS A 2 13.49 -12.50 -12.50
C LYS A 2 12.30 -11.53 -12.57
N GLY A 3 11.67 -11.24 -11.44
CA GLY A 3 10.61 -10.23 -11.35
C GLY A 3 11.20 -8.84 -11.15
N THR A 4 10.53 -7.82 -11.67
CA THR A 4 10.85 -6.41 -11.45
C THR A 4 9.80 -5.81 -10.54
N LEU A 5 10.23 -5.02 -9.55
CA LEU A 5 9.38 -4.29 -8.63
C LEU A 5 9.74 -2.81 -8.69
N VAL A 6 8.71 -1.97 -8.77
CA VAL A 6 8.84 -0.51 -8.76
C VAL A 6 7.82 0.02 -7.76
N ALA A 7 8.22 1.02 -6.97
CA ALA A 7 7.37 1.67 -5.98
C ALA A 7 7.59 3.19 -6.03
N HIS A 8 6.61 3.96 -5.57
CA HIS A 8 6.72 5.40 -5.38
C HIS A 8 6.15 5.81 -4.01
N GLY A 9 6.71 6.84 -3.38
CA GLY A 9 6.25 7.37 -2.10
C GLY A 9 5.15 8.44 -2.21
N GLY A 10 4.87 8.91 -3.43
CA GLY A 10 3.92 9.99 -3.69
C GLY A 10 4.60 11.24 -4.26
N ALA A 11 3.87 12.34 -4.32
CA ALA A 11 4.39 13.65 -4.69
C ALA A 11 4.11 14.61 -3.53
N TRP A 12 5.15 14.97 -2.80
CA TRP A 12 5.09 15.94 -1.71
C TRP A 12 6.26 16.90 -1.81
N ASP A 13 6.09 18.09 -1.23
CA ASP A 13 7.17 19.04 -1.03
C ASP A 13 7.86 18.69 0.29
N TRP A 14 8.62 17.59 0.29
CA TRP A 14 9.38 17.18 1.46
C TRP A 14 10.48 18.19 1.73
N PRO A 15 10.66 18.61 2.99
CA PRO A 15 11.84 19.38 3.35
C PRO A 15 13.12 18.58 3.01
N ASP A 16 14.15 19.25 2.47
CA ASP A 16 15.37 18.62 1.96
C ASP A 16 16.07 17.71 2.99
N ASP A 17 15.90 17.95 4.30
CA ASP A 17 16.45 17.14 5.38
C ASP A 17 15.81 15.74 5.51
N TYR A 18 14.70 15.48 4.81
CA TYR A 18 14.06 14.17 4.73
C TYR A 18 14.59 13.29 3.60
N ASP A 19 15.39 13.81 2.66
CA ASP A 19 15.81 13.09 1.45
C ASP A 19 16.44 11.72 1.76
N GLU A 20 17.38 11.67 2.70
CA GLU A 20 18.04 10.43 3.09
C GLU A 20 17.05 9.44 3.73
N ALA A 21 16.15 9.93 4.58
CA ALA A 21 15.16 9.10 5.25
C ALA A 21 14.13 8.53 4.26
N ILE A 22 13.67 9.33 3.31
CA ILE A 22 12.74 8.92 2.25
C ILE A 22 13.41 7.91 1.34
N GLN A 23 14.65 8.16 0.91
CA GLN A 23 15.40 7.22 0.06
C GLN A 23 15.61 5.89 0.78
N ALA A 24 16.02 5.90 2.06
CA ALA A 24 16.18 4.69 2.85
C ALA A 24 14.86 3.92 3.01
N ALA A 25 13.76 4.64 3.30
CA ALA A 25 12.44 4.04 3.42
C ALA A 25 11.94 3.44 2.10
N MET A 26 12.15 4.11 0.96
CA MET A 26 11.81 3.57 -0.36
C MET A 26 12.64 2.33 -0.72
N GLN A 27 13.94 2.33 -0.38
CA GLN A 27 14.80 1.16 -0.56
C GLN A 27 14.32 -0.02 0.28
N GLU A 28 13.96 0.21 1.54
CA GLU A 28 13.42 -0.82 2.44
C GLU A 28 12.06 -1.36 1.94
N ALA A 29 11.17 -0.49 1.47
CA ALA A 29 9.87 -0.88 0.90
C ALA A 29 10.05 -1.83 -0.30
N VAL A 30 10.97 -1.49 -1.20
CA VAL A 30 11.30 -2.32 -2.38
C VAL A 30 12.01 -3.60 -1.96
N ALA A 31 12.94 -3.54 -1.00
CA ALA A 31 13.67 -4.71 -0.51
C ALA A 31 12.72 -5.77 0.06
N ARG A 32 11.68 -5.36 0.79
CA ARG A 32 10.64 -6.27 1.32
C ARG A 32 9.90 -7.02 0.23
N GLY A 33 9.43 -6.31 -0.80
CA GLY A 33 8.76 -6.95 -1.94
C GLY A 33 9.72 -7.80 -2.78
N GLN A 34 10.97 -7.38 -2.94
CA GLN A 34 12.00 -8.17 -3.62
C GLN A 34 12.32 -9.46 -2.88
N ALA A 35 12.34 -9.46 -1.54
CA ALA A 35 12.54 -10.66 -0.73
C ALA A 35 11.43 -11.69 -0.99
N VAL A 36 10.17 -11.25 -1.13
CA VAL A 36 9.04 -12.12 -1.52
C VAL A 36 9.30 -12.77 -2.87
N LEU A 37 9.66 -11.97 -3.89
CA LEU A 37 9.95 -12.48 -5.23
C LEU A 37 11.14 -13.45 -5.25
N ALA A 38 12.21 -13.13 -4.51
CA ALA A 38 13.39 -13.98 -4.39
C ALA A 38 13.08 -15.32 -3.70
N GLY A 39 12.14 -15.32 -2.75
CA GLY A 39 11.61 -16.53 -2.11
C GLY A 39 10.64 -17.35 -2.95
N GLY A 40 10.36 -16.94 -4.20
CA GLY A 40 9.40 -17.61 -5.08
C GLY A 40 7.93 -17.23 -4.84
N GLY A 41 7.68 -16.19 -4.04
CA GLY A 41 6.35 -15.62 -3.85
C GLY A 41 5.80 -14.94 -5.11
N SER A 42 4.52 -14.62 -5.06
CA SER A 42 3.81 -14.00 -6.20
C SER A 42 4.07 -12.49 -6.30
N ALA A 43 3.86 -11.93 -7.51
CA ALA A 43 3.89 -10.48 -7.71
C ALA A 43 2.88 -9.75 -6.80
N LEU A 44 1.74 -10.40 -6.54
CA LEU A 44 0.66 -9.87 -5.72
C LEU A 44 1.05 -9.78 -4.24
N GLU A 45 1.72 -10.81 -3.72
CA GLU A 45 2.29 -10.77 -2.36
C GLU A 45 3.41 -9.75 -2.26
N ALA A 46 4.26 -9.64 -3.29
CA ALA A 46 5.36 -8.68 -3.30
C ALA A 46 4.87 -7.23 -3.19
N VAL A 47 3.87 -6.83 -4.01
CA VAL A 47 3.32 -5.47 -3.92
C VAL A 47 2.58 -5.23 -2.62
N VAL A 48 1.87 -6.22 -2.07
CA VAL A 48 1.21 -6.10 -0.76
C VAL A 48 2.23 -5.85 0.34
N GLN A 49 3.34 -6.61 0.40
CA GLN A 49 4.36 -6.41 1.42
C GLN A 49 5.09 -5.07 1.29
N THR A 50 5.30 -4.59 0.07
CA THR A 50 5.85 -3.25 -0.16
C THR A 50 4.90 -2.16 0.33
N VAL A 51 3.61 -2.24 -0.01
CA VAL A 51 2.62 -1.23 0.40
C VAL A 51 2.35 -1.26 1.90
N VAL A 52 2.31 -2.43 2.54
CA VAL A 52 2.18 -2.54 4.01
C VAL A 52 3.28 -1.76 4.72
N TYR A 53 4.53 -1.86 4.24
CA TYR A 53 5.62 -1.07 4.83
C TYR A 53 5.42 0.43 4.65
N LEU A 54 4.93 0.88 3.48
CA LEU A 54 4.63 2.29 3.25
C LEU A 54 3.49 2.78 4.14
N GLU A 55 2.43 2.00 4.30
CA GLU A 55 1.29 2.29 5.19
C GLU A 55 1.70 2.35 6.67
N ASP A 56 2.65 1.53 7.10
CA ASP A 56 3.16 1.56 8.49
C ASP A 56 4.16 2.70 8.74
N ASN A 57 4.70 3.32 7.69
CA ASN A 57 5.77 4.30 7.80
C ASN A 57 5.19 5.74 7.78
N PRO A 58 5.36 6.52 8.86
CA PRO A 58 4.77 7.85 9.00
C PRO A 58 5.30 8.88 7.99
N LEU A 59 6.35 8.57 7.22
CA LEU A 59 6.88 9.45 6.18
C LEU A 59 5.98 9.52 4.93
N PHE A 60 5.07 8.55 4.76
CA PHE A 60 4.22 8.46 3.58
C PHE A 60 2.76 8.72 3.93
N GLU A 61 2.06 9.36 3.01
CA GLU A 61 0.63 9.68 3.12
C GLU A 61 -0.22 8.44 2.79
N ALA A 62 -0.09 7.42 3.64
CA ALA A 62 -0.82 6.16 3.56
C ALA A 62 -0.89 5.52 4.95
N GLY A 63 -1.95 4.75 5.23
CA GLY A 63 -2.09 4.03 6.50
C GLY A 63 -1.90 4.95 7.72
N PHE A 64 -0.90 4.64 8.54
CA PHE A 64 -0.53 5.37 9.74
C PHE A 64 -0.14 6.84 9.49
N GLY A 65 0.52 7.13 8.36
CA GLY A 65 0.94 8.49 7.99
C GLY A 65 -0.10 9.29 7.20
N GLY A 66 -1.31 8.75 7.01
CA GLY A 66 -2.34 9.39 6.20
C GLY A 66 -2.80 10.74 6.76
N CYS A 67 -3.21 11.62 5.85
CA CYS A 67 -3.69 12.95 6.20
C CYS A 67 -5.14 12.91 6.71
N LEU A 68 -5.47 13.85 7.59
CA LEU A 68 -6.84 14.02 8.08
C LEU A 68 -7.68 14.79 7.05
N ASN A 69 -8.95 14.39 6.91
CA ASN A 69 -9.92 15.14 6.13
C ASN A 69 -10.29 16.47 6.84
N ARG A 70 -11.19 17.26 6.23
CA ARG A 70 -11.63 18.56 6.77
C ARG A 70 -12.21 18.48 8.20
N ASP A 71 -12.78 17.34 8.55
CA ASP A 71 -13.41 17.10 9.84
C ASP A 71 -12.43 16.50 10.86
N GLY A 72 -11.14 16.40 10.52
CA GLY A 72 -10.10 15.83 11.37
C GLY A 72 -10.12 14.30 11.44
N VAL A 73 -10.77 13.63 10.49
CA VAL A 73 -10.90 12.16 10.45
C VAL A 73 -9.93 11.57 9.43
N LEU A 74 -9.20 10.54 9.83
CA LEU A 74 -8.36 9.74 8.93
C LEU A 74 -9.25 8.80 8.12
N GLN A 75 -9.28 9.00 6.80
CA GLN A 75 -10.01 8.17 5.86
C GLN A 75 -9.05 7.69 4.79
N LEU A 76 -9.05 6.38 4.55
CA LEU A 76 -8.04 5.74 3.72
C LEU A 76 -8.67 5.00 2.54
N ASP A 77 -7.93 5.00 1.43
CA ASP A 77 -8.30 4.33 0.18
C ASP A 77 -7.20 3.35 -0.22
N ALA A 78 -7.57 2.20 -0.78
CA ALA A 78 -6.60 1.27 -1.39
C ALA A 78 -7.25 0.39 -2.46
N LEU A 79 -6.46 0.02 -3.47
CA LEU A 79 -6.83 -0.87 -4.56
C LEU A 79 -5.71 -1.87 -4.82
N LEU A 80 -6.09 -3.14 -4.99
CA LEU A 80 -5.20 -4.20 -5.44
C LEU A 80 -5.79 -4.87 -6.69
N VAL A 81 -4.97 -5.09 -7.72
CA VAL A 81 -5.37 -5.72 -8.99
C VAL A 81 -4.42 -6.87 -9.32
N ASP A 82 -4.96 -8.02 -9.71
CA ASP A 82 -4.19 -9.14 -10.24
C ASP A 82 -4.26 -9.17 -11.78
N GLY A 83 -3.15 -8.81 -12.42
CA GLY A 83 -3.07 -8.73 -13.89
C GLY A 83 -3.21 -10.07 -14.64
N ARG A 84 -3.31 -11.21 -13.94
CA ARG A 84 -3.61 -12.51 -14.56
C ARG A 84 -5.08 -12.65 -14.99
N GLY A 85 -5.97 -11.81 -14.47
CA GLY A 85 -7.40 -11.85 -14.74
C GLY A 85 -8.09 -10.51 -14.43
N PRO A 86 -9.43 -10.50 -14.31
CA PRO A 86 -10.20 -9.31 -13.94
C PRO A 86 -10.29 -9.10 -12.42
N ASP A 87 -9.47 -9.81 -11.63
CA ASP A 87 -9.59 -9.85 -10.18
C ASP A 87 -9.01 -8.58 -9.55
N PHE A 88 -9.83 -7.93 -8.74
CA PHE A 88 -9.43 -6.79 -7.91
C PHE A 88 -10.12 -6.84 -6.55
N GLY A 89 -9.61 -6.06 -5.61
CA GLY A 89 -10.27 -5.70 -4.35
C GLY A 89 -9.92 -4.27 -3.98
N ALA A 90 -10.89 -3.54 -3.44
CA ALA A 90 -10.73 -2.12 -3.17
C ALA A 90 -11.51 -1.68 -1.93
N VAL A 91 -10.99 -0.64 -1.29
CA VAL A 91 -11.65 0.10 -0.20
C VAL A 91 -11.58 1.59 -0.46
N GLY A 92 -12.58 2.32 0.00
CA GLY A 92 -12.60 3.77 -0.03
C GLY A 92 -13.20 4.36 1.25
N ALA A 93 -12.63 5.47 1.71
CA ALA A 93 -13.07 6.20 2.90
C ALA A 93 -13.19 5.34 4.18
N VAL A 94 -12.41 4.26 4.29
CA VAL A 94 -12.45 3.38 5.48
C VAL A 94 -11.75 4.07 6.64
N THR A 95 -12.27 3.84 7.85
CA THR A 95 -11.71 4.35 9.10
C THR A 95 -11.23 3.19 9.97
N GLN A 96 -10.34 3.46 10.92
CA GLN A 96 -9.85 2.46 11.91
C GLN A 96 -9.18 1.21 11.29
N VAL A 97 -8.68 1.31 10.06
CA VAL A 97 -7.92 0.25 9.37
C VAL A 97 -6.45 0.66 9.31
N ARG A 98 -5.58 -0.15 9.92
CA ARG A 98 -4.13 0.11 9.90
C ARG A 98 -3.53 -0.04 8.50
N ASN A 99 -3.92 -1.09 7.79
CA ASN A 99 -3.39 -1.45 6.48
C ASN A 99 -4.51 -1.65 5.44
N PRO A 100 -5.01 -0.57 4.82
CA PRO A 100 -6.03 -0.64 3.77
C PRO A 100 -5.73 -1.64 2.64
N ILE A 101 -4.46 -1.82 2.26
CA ILE A 101 -4.07 -2.78 1.21
C ILE A 101 -4.35 -4.23 1.60
N LEU A 102 -4.24 -4.58 2.89
CA LEU A 102 -4.57 -5.91 3.38
C LEU A 102 -6.09 -6.14 3.37
N LEU A 103 -6.88 -5.11 3.67
CA LEU A 103 -8.32 -5.18 3.53
C LEU A 103 -8.73 -5.33 2.05
N ALA A 104 -8.12 -4.56 1.15
CA ALA A 104 -8.30 -4.71 -0.30
C ALA A 104 -7.93 -6.13 -0.78
N ARG A 105 -6.84 -6.71 -0.24
CA ARG A 105 -6.42 -8.09 -0.52
C ARG A 105 -7.47 -9.10 -0.07
N GLN A 106 -8.04 -8.94 1.12
CA GLN A 106 -9.08 -9.82 1.64
C GLN A 106 -10.37 -9.71 0.81
N ILE A 107 -10.77 -8.49 0.43
CA ILE A 107 -11.94 -8.26 -0.43
C ILE A 107 -11.78 -8.98 -1.77
N MET A 108 -10.59 -8.93 -2.38
CA MET A 108 -10.31 -9.60 -3.65
C MET A 108 -10.59 -11.11 -3.60
N THR A 109 -10.29 -11.77 -2.47
CA THR A 109 -10.32 -13.24 -2.35
C THR A 109 -11.60 -13.78 -1.70
N GLU A 110 -12.24 -13.00 -0.82
CA GLU A 110 -13.28 -13.52 0.09
C GLU A 110 -14.63 -12.82 -0.04
N ILE A 111 -14.70 -11.59 -0.60
CA ILE A 111 -15.87 -10.74 -0.48
C ILE A 111 -16.47 -10.37 -1.83
N LYS A 112 -17.80 -10.30 -1.88
CA LYS A 112 -18.58 -9.67 -2.96
C LYS A 112 -19.58 -8.70 -2.31
N PRO A 113 -19.61 -7.41 -2.69
CA PRO A 113 -18.90 -6.75 -3.80
C PRO A 113 -17.38 -6.56 -3.59
N ARG A 114 -16.64 -6.33 -4.68
CA ARG A 114 -15.15 -6.18 -4.69
C ARG A 114 -14.66 -4.76 -4.38
N PHE A 115 -15.58 -3.82 -4.14
CA PHE A 115 -15.27 -2.47 -3.72
C PHE A 115 -16.23 -2.10 -2.59
N ILE A 116 -15.68 -1.74 -1.43
CA ILE A 116 -16.43 -1.35 -0.24
C ILE A 116 -16.05 0.09 0.11
N VAL A 117 -17.03 0.90 0.46
CA VAL A 117 -16.83 2.33 0.75
C VAL A 117 -17.52 2.69 2.06
N GLY A 118 -16.86 3.53 2.86
CA GLY A 118 -17.38 4.02 4.13
C GLY A 118 -16.90 3.21 5.33
N GLU A 119 -17.60 3.39 6.45
CA GLU A 119 -17.33 2.70 7.72
C GLU A 119 -17.97 1.32 7.80
#